data_AF-A0A1G6K7F9-F1
#
_entry.id   AF-A0A1G6K7F9-F1
#
_cell.length_a   1.000
_cell.length_b   1.000
_cell.length_c   1.000
_cell.angle_alpha   90.00
_cell.angle_beta   90.00
_cell.angle_gamma   90.00
#
_symmetry.space_group_name_H-M   'P 1'
#
loop_
_entity.id
_entity.type
_entity.pdbx_description
1 polymer ?
#
loop_
_entity_poly.entity_id
_entity_poly.type
_entity_poly.pdbx_seq_one_letter_code
_entity_poly.pdbx_strand_id
1 'polypeptide(L)'
;MPYVNLNSYDKKENKQNKNNIKKSFIIIILIIISFLIFQIGRQFYLFTVLEKQYKELKAKEVKLQNEYNEKYEILKNLEKRLEKRGVGIKGDTFYQMDLHNFPQTK
;
A
#
# COMPACT_ATOMS: atom_id res chain seq x y z
N MET A 1 -56.31 48.09 -40.93
CA MET A 1 -55.78 47.54 -39.66
C MET A 1 -54.52 46.74 -39.98
N PRO A 2 -53.39 46.93 -39.28
CA PRO A 2 -52.17 46.17 -39.58
C PRO A 2 -52.30 44.76 -39.00
N TYR A 3 -51.96 43.76 -39.81
CA TYR A 3 -51.97 42.36 -39.39
C TYR A 3 -50.74 42.08 -38.52
N VAL A 4 -50.96 41.77 -37.24
CA VAL A 4 -49.91 41.34 -36.32
C VAL A 4 -49.63 39.85 -36.58
N ASN A 5 -48.41 39.54 -37.00
CA ASN A 5 -48.01 38.18 -37.37
C ASN A 5 -47.59 37.37 -36.12
N LEU A 6 -48.55 36.63 -35.55
CA LEU A 6 -48.42 35.82 -34.33
C LEU A 6 -47.33 34.74 -34.42
N ASN A 7 -47.00 34.23 -35.61
CA ASN A 7 -45.96 33.19 -35.81
C ASN A 7 -44.54 33.62 -35.41
N SER A 8 -44.31 34.93 -35.23
CA SER A 8 -42.99 35.46 -34.89
C SER A 8 -42.68 35.44 -33.38
N TYR A 9 -43.71 35.36 -32.52
CA TYR A 9 -43.55 35.29 -31.06
C TYR A 9 -43.14 33.88 -30.61
N ASP A 10 -43.84 32.85 -31.07
CA ASP A 10 -43.53 31.45 -30.74
C ASP A 10 -42.11 31.03 -31.18
N LYS A 11 -41.64 31.57 -32.31
CA LYS A 11 -40.30 31.30 -32.84
C LYS A 11 -39.18 31.90 -31.98
N LYS A 12 -39.42 33.04 -31.32
CA LYS A 12 -38.44 33.70 -30.45
C LYS A 12 -38.33 32.99 -29.10
N GLU A 13 -39.45 32.63 -28.47
CA GLU A 13 -39.44 31.88 -27.20
C GLU A 13 -38.74 30.52 -27.34
N ASN A 14 -39.05 29.75 -28.40
CA ASN A 14 -38.41 28.46 -28.63
C ASN A 14 -36.89 28.57 -28.86
N LYS A 15 -36.44 29.63 -29.54
CA LYS A 15 -35.01 29.89 -29.78
C LYS A 15 -34.28 30.32 -28.50
N GLN A 16 -34.95 31.06 -27.61
CA GLN A 16 -34.43 31.47 -26.31
C GLN A 16 -34.31 30.29 -25.35
N ASN A 17 -35.32 29.42 -25.29
CA ASN A 17 -35.31 28.20 -24.47
C ASN A 17 -34.21 27.22 -24.90
N LYS A 18 -34.02 27.02 -26.21
CA LYS A 18 -32.97 26.15 -26.75
C LYS A 18 -31.55 26.66 -26.42
N ASN A 19 -31.36 27.98 -26.34
CA ASN A 19 -30.08 28.58 -25.94
C ASN A 19 -29.80 28.42 -24.43
N ASN A 20 -30.83 28.50 -23.59
CA ASN A 20 -30.70 28.30 -22.14
C ASN A 20 -30.38 26.84 -21.80
N ILE A 21 -31.02 25.88 -22.48
CA ILE A 21 -30.73 24.44 -22.33
C ILE A 21 -29.27 24.13 -22.70
N LYS A 22 -28.77 24.70 -23.81
CA LYS A 22 -27.36 24.53 -24.21
C LYS A 22 -26.38 25.09 -23.17
N LYS A 23 -26.66 26.26 -22.60
CA LYS A 23 -25.84 26.85 -21.52
C LYS A 23 -25.82 25.97 -20.28
N SER A 24 -26.97 25.43 -19.87
CA SER A 24 -27.03 24.49 -18.75
C SER A 24 -26.24 23.21 -19.01
N PHE A 25 -26.27 22.70 -20.24
CA PHE A 25 -25.53 21.51 -20.65
C PHE A 25 -24.01 21.71 -20.54
N ILE A 26 -23.51 22.89 -20.93
CA ILE A 26 -22.08 23.25 -20.82
C ILE A 26 -21.63 23.29 -19.35
N ILE A 27 -22.48 23.82 -18.45
CA ILE A 27 -22.18 23.90 -17.02
C ILE A 27 -22.08 22.49 -16.42
N ILE A 28 -22.98 21.59 -16.79
CA ILE A 28 -22.95 20.18 -16.33
C ILE A 28 -21.65 19.50 -16.79
N ILE A 29 -21.24 19.72 -18.04
CA ILE A 29 -19.99 19.16 -18.58
C ILE A 29 -18.77 19.69 -17.79
N LEU A 30 -18.74 20.98 -17.46
CA LEU A 30 -17.67 21.57 -16.64
C LEU A 30 -17.57 20.93 -15.24
N ILE A 31 -18.73 20.67 -14.61
CA ILE A 31 -18.78 19.99 -13.31
C ILE A 31 -18.22 18.57 -13.42
N ILE A 32 -18.59 17.83 -14.46
CA ILE A 32 -18.07 16.47 -14.70
C ILE A 32 -16.56 16.48 -14.92
N ILE A 33 -16.04 17.42 -15.71
CA ILE A 33 -14.61 17.56 -15.96
C ILE A 33 -13.85 17.87 -14.66
N SER A 34 -14.35 18.82 -13.87
CA SER A 34 -13.76 19.15 -12.56
C SER A 34 -13.76 17.95 -11.61
N PHE A 35 -14.83 17.16 -11.61
CA PHE A 35 -14.92 15.94 -10.81
C PHE A 35 -13.91 14.89 -11.25
N LEU A 36 -13.74 14.67 -12.55
CA LEU A 36 -12.76 13.73 -13.09
C LEU A 36 -11.32 14.12 -12.73
N ILE A 37 -10.98 15.41 -12.84
CA ILE A 37 -9.67 15.93 -12.46
C ILE A 37 -9.40 15.67 -10.97
N PHE A 38 -10.38 15.96 -10.11
CA PHE A 38 -10.27 15.70 -8.67
C PHE A 38 -10.06 14.20 -8.38
N GLN A 39 -10.81 13.32 -9.04
CA GLN A 39 -10.67 11.87 -8.85
C GLN A 39 -9.30 11.36 -9.29
N ILE A 40 -8.78 11.83 -10.44
CA ILE A 40 -7.44 11.48 -10.92
C ILE A 40 -6.37 11.94 -9.93
N GLY A 41 -6.45 13.19 -9.46
CA GLY A 41 -5.52 13.73 -8.47
C GLY A 41 -5.53 12.94 -7.16
N ARG A 42 -6.73 12.61 -6.67
CA ARG A 42 -6.91 11.77 -5.48
C ARG A 42 -6.30 10.38 -5.67
N GLN A 43 -6.50 9.76 -6.83
CA GLN A 43 -5.99 8.42 -7.11
C GLN A 43 -4.46 8.41 -7.20
N PHE A 44 -3.85 9.45 -7.78
CA PHE A 44 -2.40 9.61 -7.81
C PHE A 44 -1.82 9.80 -6.41
N TYR A 45 -2.47 10.63 -5.58
CA TYR A 45 -2.07 10.80 -4.18
C TYR A 45 -2.16 9.48 -3.39
N LEU A 46 -3.27 8.76 -3.51
CA LEU A 46 -3.44 7.47 -2.84
C LEU A 46 -2.37 6.47 -3.29
N PHE A 47 -2.08 6.39 -4.59
CA PHE A 47 -1.05 5.51 -5.14
C PHE A 47 0.34 5.83 -4.56
N THR A 48 0.75 7.10 -4.57
CA THR A 48 2.05 7.52 -4.05
C THR A 48 2.21 7.27 -2.55
N VAL A 49 1.15 7.47 -1.77
CA VAL A 49 1.13 7.12 -0.34
C VAL A 49 1.29 5.61 -0.15
N LEU A 50 0.55 4.81 -0.92
CA LEU A 50 0.62 3.36 -0.85
C LEU A 50 2.02 2.84 -1.21
N GLU A 51 2.61 3.39 -2.27
CA GLU A 51 3.95 3.03 -2.72
C GLU A 51 5.00 3.35 -1.64
N LYS A 52 4.88 4.51 -0.99
CA LYS A 52 5.78 4.89 0.11
C LYS A 52 5.64 3.94 1.29
N GLN A 53 4.41 3.65 1.72
CA GLN A 53 4.15 2.72 2.83
C GLN A 53 4.70 1.33 2.52
N TYR A 54 4.53 0.85 1.28
CA TYR A 54 5.05 -0.44 0.85
C TYR A 54 6.59 -0.48 0.88
N LYS A 55 7.26 0.57 0.39
CA LYS A 55 8.73 0.68 0.46
C LYS A 55 9.25 0.69 1.89
N GLU A 56 8.60 1.44 2.77
CA GLU A 56 8.94 1.47 4.20
C GLU A 56 8.73 0.10 4.86
N LEU A 57 7.65 -0.60 4.53
CA LEU A 57 7.38 -1.94 5.06
C LEU A 57 8.45 -2.94 4.59
N LYS A 58 8.78 -2.93 3.29
CA LYS A 58 9.82 -3.78 2.73
C LYS A 58 11.20 -3.50 3.35
N ALA A 59 11.52 -2.24 3.63
CA ALA A 59 12.76 -1.89 4.32
C ALA A 59 12.79 -2.44 5.75
N LYS A 60 11.66 -2.37 6.47
CA LYS A 60 11.54 -2.98 7.82
C LYS A 60 11.67 -4.49 7.79
N GLU A 61 11.08 -5.16 6.79
CA GLU A 61 11.19 -6.60 6.61
C GLU A 61 12.65 -7.04 6.39
N VAL A 62 13.37 -6.36 5.49
CA VAL A 62 14.80 -6.63 5.26
C VAL A 62 15.62 -6.41 6.52
N LYS A 63 15.36 -5.33 7.27
CA LYS A 63 16.05 -5.08 8.54
C LYS A 63 15.80 -6.19 9.56
N LEU A 64 14.55 -6.62 9.68
CA LEU A 64 14.16 -7.69 10.60
C LEU A 64 14.78 -9.03 10.21
N GLN A 65 14.84 -9.34 8.92
CA GLN A 65 15.49 -10.56 8.42
C GLN A 65 16.99 -10.56 8.72
N ASN A 66 17.66 -9.41 8.55
CA ASN A 66 19.08 -9.29 8.87
C ASN A 66 19.33 -9.47 10.37
N GLU A 67 18.52 -8.85 11.23
CA GLU A 67 18.64 -9.00 12.68
C GLU A 67 18.36 -10.45 13.13
N TYR A 68 17.39 -11.11 12.51
CA TYR A 68 17.12 -12.53 12.74
C TYR A 68 18.34 -13.40 12.37
N ASN A 69 18.91 -13.20 11.19
CA ASN A 69 20.06 -13.97 10.71
C ASN A 69 21.29 -13.76 11.62
N GLU A 70 21.53 -12.52 12.06
CA GLU A 70 22.62 -12.21 12.99
C GLU A 70 22.43 -12.92 14.34
N LYS A 71 21.24 -12.83 14.93
CA LYS A 71 20.92 -13.53 16.19
C LYS A 71 21.00 -15.05 16.03
N TYR A 72 20.56 -15.59 14.91
CA TYR A 72 20.63 -17.01 14.61
C TYR A 72 22.08 -17.51 14.53
N GLU A 73 22.97 -16.77 13.85
CA GLU A 73 24.40 -17.10 13.79
C GLU A 73 25.08 -17.02 15.16
N ILE A 74 24.73 -16.01 15.98
CA ILE A 74 25.22 -15.92 17.36
C ILE A 74 24.77 -17.14 18.17
N LEU A 75 23.48 -17.50 18.12
CA LEU A 75 22.92 -18.65 18.82
C LEU A 75 23.62 -19.95 18.41
N LYS A 76 23.77 -20.18 17.11
CA LYS A 76 24.45 -21.35 16.55
C LYS A 76 25.92 -21.43 16.97
N ASN A 77 26.61 -20.29 17.06
CA ASN A 77 27.99 -20.24 17.55
C ASN A 77 28.05 -20.54 19.06
N LEU A 78 27.09 -20.02 19.84
CA LEU A 78 26.96 -20.30 21.26
C LEU A 78 26.72 -21.80 21.51
N GLU A 79 25.80 -22.40 20.77
CA GLU A 79 25.48 -23.83 20.80
C GLU A 79 26.72 -24.68 20.51
N LYS A 80 27.45 -24.39 19.42
CA LYS A 80 28.71 -25.08 19.11
C LYS A 80 29.76 -24.95 20.23
N ARG A 81 29.85 -23.79 20.89
CA ARG A 81 30.79 -23.59 22.00
C ARG A 81 30.37 -24.37 23.24
N LEU A 82 29.06 -24.48 23.50
CA LEU A 82 28.50 -25.26 24.60
C LEU A 82 28.70 -26.76 24.35
N GLU A 83 28.44 -27.24 23.14
CA GLU A 83 28.70 -28.64 22.75
C GLU A 83 30.18 -29.00 22.92
N LYS A 84 31.10 -28.12 22.50
CA LYS A 84 32.56 -28.31 22.72
C LYS A 84 32.94 -28.40 24.20
N ARG A 85 32.14 -27.80 25.09
CA ARG A 85 32.32 -27.88 26.55
C ARG A 85 31.55 -29.05 27.17
N GLY A 86 30.98 -29.93 26.35
CA GLY A 86 30.21 -31.08 26.79
C GLY A 86 28.80 -30.72 27.25
N VAL A 87 28.24 -29.57 26.86
CA VAL A 87 26.86 -29.20 27.15
C VAL A 87 26.04 -29.32 25.86
N GLY A 88 25.14 -30.29 25.81
CA GLY A 88 24.17 -30.41 24.73
C GLY A 88 22.88 -29.63 25.03
N ILE A 89 22.21 -29.20 23.97
CA ILE A 89 20.96 -28.43 24.04
C ILE A 89 19.88 -29.24 23.32
N LYS A 90 18.74 -29.47 23.98
CA LYS A 90 17.59 -30.19 23.39
C LYS A 90 16.33 -29.46 23.82
N GLY A 91 15.73 -28.74 22.88
CA GLY A 91 14.64 -27.81 23.19
C GLY A 91 15.11 -26.72 24.14
N ASP A 92 14.32 -26.45 25.19
CA ASP A 92 14.60 -25.40 26.19
C ASP A 92 15.51 -25.87 27.36
N THR A 93 16.04 -27.10 27.29
CA THR A 93 16.81 -27.70 28.39
C THR A 93 18.27 -27.95 28.02
N PHE A 94 19.18 -27.55 28.93
CA PHE A 94 20.61 -27.83 28.88
C PHE A 94 20.91 -29.16 29.59
N TYR A 95 21.68 -30.03 28.96
CA TYR A 95 22.20 -31.25 29.58
C TYR A 95 23.71 -31.29 29.43
N GLN A 96 24.41 -31.65 30.50
CA GLN A 96 25.84 -31.89 30.45
C GLN A 96 26.04 -33.35 30.02
N MET A 97 26.74 -33.59 28.93
CA MET A 97 27.25 -34.91 28.60
C MET A 97 28.29 -35.26 29.65
N ASP A 98 27.98 -36.22 30.53
CA ASP A 98 28.90 -36.71 31.54
C ASP A 98 30.23 -37.11 30.88
N LEU A 99 31.33 -36.53 31.37
CA LEU A 99 32.71 -36.82 30.93
C LEU A 99 33.11 -38.30 31.14
N HIS A 100 32.25 -39.13 31.73
CA HIS A 100 32.57 -40.53 32.03
C HIS A 100 32.53 -41.49 30.82
N ASN A 101 32.12 -41.03 29.64
CA ASN A 101 32.03 -41.86 28.42
C ASN A 101 33.17 -41.66 27.41
N PHE A 102 34.26 -40.96 27.75
CA PHE A 102 35.49 -41.11 26.96
C PHE A 102 35.97 -42.55 27.09
N PRO A 103 36.18 -43.30 25.98
CA PRO A 103 36.75 -44.64 26.07
C PRO A 103 38.12 -44.51 26.73
N GLN A 104 38.24 -45.03 27.95
CA GLN A 104 39.54 -45.18 28.59
C GLN A 104 40.30 -46.18 27.73
N THR A 105 41.29 -45.69 26.99
CA THR A 105 42.31 -46.55 26.37
C THR A 105 42.88 -47.44 27.47
N LYS A 106 42.59 -48.74 27.38
CA LYS A 106 43.32 -49.78 28.10
C LYS A 106 44.69 -49.96 27.46
#